data_AF-A0A5D9CLB1-F1
#
_entry.id   AF-A0A5D9CLB1-F1
#
_cell.length_a   1.000
_cell.length_b   1.000
_cell.length_c   1.000
_cell.angle_alpha   90.00
_cell.angle_beta   90.00
_cell.angle_gamma   90.00
#
_symmetry.space_group_name_H-M   'P 1'
#
loop_
_entity.id
_entity.type
_entity.pdbx_description
1 polymer ?
#
loop_
_entity_poly.entity_id
_entity_poly.type
_entity_poly.pdbx_seq_one_letter_code
_entity_poly.pdbx_strand_id
1 'polypeptide(L)'
;MKRIGSIRYPDNILDIIKDKEMVSALYYFAREALCHETILFLMSPQNTETLYLKFIADGSPHQINIPGSIQKPLIALGEAKSWADPRWENLIRLARADVANMFDSDPLFRFWNSEQFWEYHRAKGGNDTDTEISPVMEAAEALQLQNHEALDAYIKTYKAKGEDATLTLATKLLLSERKRMNVTDFNRFLMDRGLITAPETVQAARPAVVNEDIPPPPPRLEIEIRRLKLCGFDNVGGVIFQERCYEMIECYLNNEKTKARTLYEKILKDEPKQSRLHDVSLVELMKTFKEKKVYRDLANKR
;
A
#
# COMPACT_ATOMS: atom_id res chain seq x y z
N MET A 1 1.83 6.06 7.95
CA MET A 1 2.97 6.37 8.84
C MET A 1 3.17 7.87 8.91
N LYS A 2 3.28 8.44 10.12
CA LYS A 2 3.62 9.84 10.38
C LYS A 2 5.14 9.98 10.54
N ARG A 3 5.75 11.06 10.05
CA ARG A 3 7.19 11.34 10.24
C ARG A 3 7.37 12.64 11.01
N ILE A 4 8.18 12.59 12.06
CA ILE A 4 8.55 13.75 12.88
C ILE A 4 10.07 13.75 12.95
N GLY A 5 10.69 14.77 12.37
CA GLY A 5 12.14 14.78 12.14
C GLY A 5 12.62 13.58 11.31
N SER A 6 13.56 12.82 11.86
CA SER A 6 14.07 11.60 11.21
C SER A 6 13.29 10.32 11.55
N ILE A 7 12.37 10.38 12.53
CA ILE A 7 11.71 9.20 13.09
C ILE A 7 10.33 9.01 12.47
N ARG A 8 9.98 7.74 12.20
CA ARG A 8 8.67 7.34 11.67
C ARG A 8 7.83 6.66 12.76
N TYR A 9 6.58 7.06 12.84
CA TYR A 9 5.58 6.56 13.77
C TYR A 9 4.37 5.98 13.02
N PRO A 10 3.69 4.98 13.58
CA PRO A 10 2.36 4.62 13.12
C PRO A 10 1.41 5.82 13.26
N ASP A 11 0.52 6.01 12.29
CA ASP A 11 -0.38 7.18 12.19
C ASP A 11 -1.85 6.87 12.52
N ASN A 12 -2.13 5.66 12.96
CA ASN A 12 -3.45 5.24 13.42
C ASN A 12 -3.32 4.41 14.70
N ILE A 13 -4.34 4.45 15.54
CA ILE A 13 -4.36 3.81 16.85
C ILE A 13 -4.12 2.29 16.77
N LEU A 14 -4.67 1.62 15.76
CA LEU A 14 -4.58 0.17 15.63
C LEU A 14 -3.13 -0.29 15.37
N ASP A 15 -2.32 0.52 14.72
CA ASP A 15 -0.90 0.25 14.55
C ASP A 15 -0.07 0.73 15.74
N ILE A 16 -0.46 1.83 16.40
CA ILE A 16 0.20 2.30 17.63
C ILE A 16 0.13 1.27 18.75
N ILE A 17 -1.03 0.64 18.97
CA ILE A 17 -1.20 -0.37 20.04
C ILE A 17 -0.36 -1.64 19.83
N LYS A 18 0.25 -1.82 18.65
CA LYS A 18 1.19 -2.91 18.35
C LYS A 18 2.63 -2.56 18.77
N ASP A 19 2.97 -1.27 18.91
CA ASP A 19 4.26 -0.80 19.43
C ASP A 19 4.18 -0.72 20.97
N LYS A 20 4.90 -1.63 21.65
CA LYS A 20 4.87 -1.78 23.12
C LYS A 20 5.33 -0.53 23.87
N GLU A 21 6.27 0.22 23.31
CA GLU A 21 6.80 1.42 23.97
C GLU A 21 5.85 2.59 23.74
N MET A 22 5.37 2.75 22.51
CA MET A 22 4.47 3.84 22.15
C MET A 22 3.11 3.73 22.84
N VAL A 23 2.56 2.51 22.95
CA VAL A 23 1.27 2.30 23.61
C VAL A 23 1.31 2.67 25.09
N SER A 24 2.48 2.55 25.74
CA SER A 24 2.66 2.99 27.12
C SER A 24 2.50 4.51 27.24
N ALA A 25 3.22 5.27 26.40
CA ALA A 25 3.11 6.73 26.36
C ALA A 25 1.69 7.20 26.03
N LEU A 26 1.07 6.55 25.04
CA LEU A 26 -0.30 6.83 24.65
C LEU A 26 -1.30 6.54 25.79
N TYR A 27 -1.11 5.45 26.53
CA TYR A 27 -1.98 5.09 27.65
C TYR A 27 -1.90 6.11 28.79
N TYR A 28 -0.71 6.64 29.11
CA TYR A 28 -0.57 7.71 30.10
C TYR A 28 -1.31 8.97 29.67
N PHE A 29 -1.11 9.41 28.42
CA PHE A 29 -1.87 10.51 27.84
C PHE A 29 -3.39 10.28 27.95
N ALA A 30 -3.87 9.11 27.52
CA ALA A 30 -5.29 8.81 27.50
C ALA A 30 -5.90 8.72 28.91
N ARG A 31 -5.12 8.37 29.93
CA ARG A 31 -5.58 8.42 31.32
C ARG A 31 -5.80 9.85 31.80
N GLU A 32 -4.90 10.76 31.46
CA GLU A 32 -5.07 12.18 31.78
C GLU A 32 -6.21 12.82 31.00
N ALA A 33 -6.37 12.43 29.74
CA ALA A 33 -7.47 12.85 28.88
C ALA A 33 -8.80 12.12 29.18
N LEU A 34 -8.83 11.24 30.19
CA LEU A 34 -10.00 10.45 30.61
C LEU A 34 -10.66 9.65 29.48
N CYS A 35 -9.84 9.09 28.57
CA CYS A 35 -10.28 8.27 27.44
C CYS A 35 -9.55 6.91 27.33
N HIS A 36 -8.79 6.54 28.36
CA HIS A 36 -8.00 5.30 28.41
C HIS A 36 -8.80 3.99 28.20
N GLU A 37 -10.09 3.97 28.53
CA GLU A 37 -10.99 2.84 28.28
C GLU A 37 -11.06 2.45 26.80
N THR A 38 -10.92 3.43 25.90
CA THR A 38 -10.81 3.18 24.46
C THR A 38 -9.60 2.30 24.14
N ILE A 39 -8.43 2.64 24.68
CA ILE A 39 -7.20 1.87 24.46
C ILE A 39 -7.34 0.47 25.05
N LEU A 40 -7.86 0.37 26.28
CA LEU A 40 -8.08 -0.92 26.94
C LEU A 40 -9.03 -1.81 26.14
N PHE A 41 -10.10 -1.25 25.57
CA PHE A 41 -11.02 -1.98 24.72
C PHE A 41 -10.33 -2.47 23.46
N LEU A 42 -9.63 -1.59 22.74
CA LEU A 42 -8.93 -1.91 21.49
C LEU A 42 -7.85 -2.99 21.67
N MET A 43 -7.17 -3.01 22.81
CA MET A 43 -6.14 -4.01 23.13
C MET A 43 -6.69 -5.33 23.68
N SER A 44 -7.93 -5.37 24.17
CA SER A 44 -8.47 -6.52 24.89
C SER A 44 -8.73 -7.72 23.98
N PRO A 45 -8.07 -8.88 24.18
CA PRO A 45 -8.37 -10.12 23.46
C PRO A 45 -9.46 -10.95 24.17
N GLN A 46 -10.24 -10.35 25.07
CA GLN A 46 -11.16 -11.05 25.96
C GLN A 46 -12.34 -11.70 25.24
N ASN A 47 -12.95 -12.70 25.89
CA ASN A 47 -14.21 -13.29 25.45
C ASN A 47 -15.38 -12.27 25.50
N THR A 48 -16.46 -12.59 24.79
CA THR A 48 -17.63 -11.71 24.60
C THR A 48 -18.27 -11.26 25.92
N GLU A 49 -18.41 -12.17 26.88
CA GLU A 49 -18.97 -11.86 28.21
C GLU A 49 -18.13 -10.81 28.95
N THR A 50 -16.81 -11.00 29.00
CA THR A 50 -15.92 -10.07 29.71
C THR A 50 -15.88 -8.71 29.01
N LEU A 51 -15.84 -8.69 27.68
CA LEU A 51 -15.90 -7.44 26.91
C LEU A 51 -17.20 -6.69 27.19
N TYR A 52 -18.33 -7.40 27.22
CA TYR A 52 -19.63 -6.81 27.50
C TYR A 52 -19.65 -6.16 28.88
N LEU A 53 -19.35 -6.93 29.93
CA LEU A 53 -19.42 -6.47 31.32
C LEU A 53 -18.48 -5.29 31.59
N LYS A 54 -17.30 -5.28 30.93
CA LYS A 54 -16.26 -4.28 31.17
C LYS A 54 -16.36 -3.02 30.32
N PHE A 55 -16.89 -3.11 29.09
CA PHE A 55 -16.83 -1.99 28.15
C PHE A 55 -18.18 -1.59 27.55
N ILE A 56 -19.19 -2.47 27.55
CA ILE A 56 -20.43 -2.21 26.80
C ILE A 56 -21.63 -1.97 27.72
N ALA A 57 -21.76 -2.79 28.77
CA ALA A 57 -22.89 -2.77 29.69
C ALA A 57 -23.14 -1.37 30.26
N ASP A 58 -24.41 -1.03 30.44
CA ASP A 58 -24.79 0.27 30.99
C ASP A 58 -24.24 0.45 32.41
N GLY A 59 -23.58 1.58 32.64
CA GLY A 59 -22.91 1.88 33.91
C GLY A 59 -21.61 1.12 34.14
N SER A 60 -21.07 0.45 33.12
CA SER A 60 -19.75 -0.19 33.23
C SER A 60 -18.66 0.85 33.54
N PRO A 61 -17.71 0.56 34.45
CA PRO A 61 -16.68 1.53 34.86
C PRO A 61 -15.73 1.93 33.72
N HIS A 62 -15.68 1.17 32.63
CA HIS A 62 -14.92 1.47 31.42
C HIS A 62 -15.84 1.49 30.19
N GLN A 63 -17.08 1.93 30.36
CA GLN A 63 -18.03 2.00 29.24
C GLN A 63 -17.46 2.85 28.10
N ILE A 64 -17.34 2.26 26.91
CA ILE A 64 -16.86 2.96 25.72
C ILE A 64 -18.02 3.71 25.03
N ASN A 65 -17.71 4.84 24.42
CA ASN A 65 -18.65 5.57 23.60
C ASN A 65 -18.72 4.95 22.20
N ILE A 66 -19.86 4.35 21.83
CA ILE A 66 -20.12 3.78 20.51
C ILE A 66 -21.54 4.13 20.03
N PRO A 67 -21.80 4.18 18.71
CA PRO A 67 -23.11 4.46 18.15
C PRO A 67 -24.20 3.53 18.68
N GLY A 68 -25.39 4.08 18.96
CA GLY A 68 -26.53 3.31 19.45
C GLY A 68 -26.98 2.18 18.51
N SER A 69 -26.66 2.25 17.21
CA SER A 69 -26.89 1.19 16.23
C SER A 69 -26.03 -0.05 16.47
N ILE A 70 -24.88 0.10 17.14
CA ILE A 70 -23.97 -0.99 17.53
C ILE A 70 -24.22 -1.37 18.99
N GLN A 71 -24.37 -0.37 19.87
CA GLN A 71 -24.49 -0.56 21.31
C GLN A 71 -25.76 -1.32 21.70
N LYS A 72 -26.93 -0.92 21.19
CA LYS A 72 -28.22 -1.52 21.60
C LYS A 72 -28.29 -3.02 21.26
N PRO A 73 -27.88 -3.49 20.06
CA PRO A 73 -27.79 -4.92 19.78
C PRO A 73 -26.83 -5.67 20.71
N LEU A 74 -25.67 -5.10 21.05
CA LEU A 74 -24.72 -5.72 21.98
C LEU A 74 -25.30 -5.83 23.39
N ILE A 75 -26.01 -4.81 23.87
CA ILE A 75 -26.72 -4.85 25.17
C ILE A 75 -27.77 -5.95 25.17
N ALA A 76 -28.63 -6.01 24.14
CA ALA A 76 -29.67 -7.04 24.04
C ALA A 76 -29.09 -8.46 24.05
N LEU A 77 -27.96 -8.69 23.35
CA LEU A 77 -27.26 -9.97 23.39
C LEU A 77 -26.67 -10.29 24.77
N GLY A 78 -26.12 -9.27 25.44
CA GLY A 78 -25.51 -9.41 26.77
C GLY A 78 -26.53 -9.70 27.86
N GLU A 79 -27.67 -9.00 27.86
CA GLU A 79 -28.79 -9.23 28.78
C GLU A 79 -29.41 -10.62 28.57
N ALA A 80 -29.52 -11.07 27.33
CA ALA A 80 -29.96 -12.43 26.98
C ALA A 80 -28.90 -13.51 27.27
N LYS A 81 -27.71 -13.13 27.78
CA LYS A 81 -26.55 -14.03 28.02
C LYS A 81 -26.21 -14.90 26.81
N SER A 82 -26.43 -14.37 25.61
CA SER A 82 -26.28 -15.10 24.35
C SER A 82 -24.84 -15.03 23.84
N TRP A 83 -23.88 -15.46 24.67
CA TRP A 83 -22.43 -15.26 24.45
C TRP A 83 -21.86 -15.98 23.23
N ALA A 84 -22.51 -17.06 22.81
CA ALA A 84 -22.14 -17.86 21.64
C ALA A 84 -22.82 -17.39 20.33
N ASP A 85 -23.63 -16.33 20.37
CA ASP A 85 -24.29 -15.80 19.18
C ASP A 85 -23.26 -15.21 18.20
N PRO A 86 -23.24 -15.63 16.92
CA PRO A 86 -22.25 -15.16 15.94
C PRO A 86 -22.33 -13.65 15.66
N ARG A 87 -23.44 -12.99 16.00
CA ARG A 87 -23.58 -11.54 15.86
C ARG A 87 -22.58 -10.76 16.72
N TRP A 88 -22.11 -11.33 17.83
CA TRP A 88 -21.08 -10.70 18.67
C TRP A 88 -19.83 -10.33 17.88
N GLU A 89 -19.32 -11.25 17.07
CA GLU A 89 -18.07 -11.04 16.33
C GLU A 89 -18.18 -9.82 15.40
N ASN A 90 -19.26 -9.78 14.61
CA ASN A 90 -19.46 -8.67 13.69
C ASN A 90 -19.71 -7.33 14.42
N LEU A 91 -20.52 -7.33 15.48
CA LEU A 91 -20.80 -6.10 16.24
C LEU A 91 -19.57 -5.58 16.98
N ILE A 92 -18.75 -6.45 17.58
CA ILE A 92 -17.49 -6.06 18.22
C ILE A 92 -16.49 -5.54 17.20
N ARG A 93 -16.41 -6.17 16.02
CA ARG A 93 -15.57 -5.67 14.91
C ARG A 93 -15.99 -4.26 14.49
N LEU A 94 -17.29 -3.99 14.36
CA LEU A 94 -17.81 -2.66 14.06
C LEU A 94 -17.52 -1.66 15.18
N ALA A 95 -17.74 -2.04 16.45
CA ALA A 95 -17.41 -1.21 17.61
C ALA A 95 -15.93 -0.83 17.64
N ARG A 96 -15.01 -1.78 17.39
CA ARG A 96 -13.57 -1.51 17.34
C ARG A 96 -13.20 -0.54 16.23
N ALA A 97 -13.80 -0.68 15.05
CA ALA A 97 -13.55 0.22 13.93
C ALA A 97 -14.03 1.64 14.24
N ASP A 98 -15.22 1.77 14.83
CA ASP A 98 -15.79 3.06 15.20
C ASP A 98 -14.97 3.77 16.29
N VAL A 99 -14.63 3.04 17.37
CA VAL A 99 -13.77 3.54 18.45
C VAL A 99 -12.40 3.94 17.93
N ALA A 100 -11.81 3.16 17.01
CA ALA A 100 -10.54 3.50 16.40
C ALA A 100 -10.63 4.80 15.59
N ASN A 101 -11.65 4.93 14.74
CA ASN A 101 -11.87 6.14 13.94
C ASN A 101 -12.11 7.37 14.82
N MET A 102 -12.91 7.24 15.88
CA MET A 102 -13.14 8.31 16.85
C MET A 102 -11.83 8.75 17.50
N PHE A 103 -11.02 7.79 17.97
CA PHE A 103 -9.74 8.09 18.61
C PHE A 103 -8.74 8.73 17.66
N ASP A 104 -8.67 8.25 16.41
CA ASP A 104 -7.79 8.78 15.38
C ASP A 104 -8.16 10.23 14.99
N SER A 105 -9.44 10.60 15.10
CA SER A 105 -9.93 11.91 14.65
C SER A 105 -9.61 13.08 15.59
N ASP A 106 -9.53 12.87 16.91
CA ASP A 106 -9.30 13.94 17.88
C ASP A 106 -8.30 13.56 18.98
N PRO A 107 -8.52 12.53 19.82
CA PRO A 107 -7.55 12.14 20.83
C PRO A 107 -6.12 11.92 20.31
N LEU A 108 -5.97 11.25 19.17
CA LEU A 108 -4.67 10.99 18.57
C LEU A 108 -3.99 12.29 18.09
N PHE A 109 -4.75 13.24 17.55
CA PHE A 109 -4.22 14.55 17.18
C PHE A 109 -3.64 15.29 18.40
N ARG A 110 -4.34 15.24 19.54
CA ARG A 110 -3.86 15.83 20.80
C ARG A 110 -2.66 15.08 21.37
N PHE A 111 -2.63 13.76 21.24
CA PHE A 111 -1.49 12.95 21.66
C PHE A 111 -0.19 13.38 20.97
N TRP A 112 -0.21 13.63 19.66
CA TRP A 112 0.98 14.11 18.94
C TRP A 112 1.55 15.44 19.46
N ASN A 113 0.75 16.20 20.21
CA ASN A 113 1.13 17.48 20.79
C ASN A 113 1.32 17.40 22.31
N SER A 114 1.21 16.20 22.91
CA SER A 114 1.26 16.03 24.37
C SER A 114 2.70 15.81 24.86
N GLU A 115 2.94 16.11 26.13
CA GLU A 115 4.24 15.89 26.78
C GLU A 115 4.64 14.42 26.73
N GLN A 116 3.69 13.49 26.94
CA GLN A 116 3.95 12.05 26.90
C GLN A 116 4.47 11.58 25.54
N PHE A 117 3.95 12.13 24.43
CA PHE A 117 4.50 11.85 23.11
C PHE A 117 5.91 12.41 22.97
N TRP A 118 6.15 13.64 23.38
CA TRP A 118 7.47 14.28 23.25
C TRP A 118 8.54 13.61 24.13
N GLU A 119 8.18 13.13 25.32
CA GLU A 119 9.05 12.29 26.15
C GLU A 119 9.44 10.99 25.43
N TYR A 120 8.46 10.32 24.83
CA TYR A 120 8.69 9.13 24.01
C TYR A 120 9.55 9.43 22.77
N HIS A 121 9.31 10.56 22.10
CA HIS A 121 10.07 11.01 20.94
C HIS A 121 11.55 11.24 21.29
N ARG A 122 11.82 11.95 22.40
CA ARG A 122 13.17 12.15 22.94
C ARG A 122 13.85 10.83 23.29
N ALA A 123 13.13 9.90 23.91
CA ALA A 123 13.66 8.57 24.24
C ALA A 123 14.08 7.77 22.99
N LYS A 124 13.42 8.01 21.84
CA LYS A 124 13.82 7.44 20.53
C LYS A 124 14.90 8.24 19.79
N GLY A 125 15.50 9.26 20.43
CA GLY A 125 16.57 10.09 19.87
C GLY A 125 16.10 11.28 19.03
N GLY A 126 14.82 11.63 19.13
CA GLY A 126 14.26 12.84 18.50
C GLY A 126 14.53 14.11 19.29
N ASN A 127 14.31 15.27 18.68
CA ASN A 127 14.51 16.58 19.30
C ASN A 127 13.21 17.36 19.45
N ASP A 128 13.10 18.23 20.46
CA ASP A 128 11.90 19.06 20.68
C ASP A 128 11.64 20.08 19.56
N THR A 129 12.63 20.33 18.71
CA THR A 129 12.50 21.19 17.52
C THR A 129 12.12 20.40 16.26
N ASP A 130 12.02 19.07 16.34
CA ASP A 130 11.56 18.27 15.22
C ASP A 130 10.11 18.65 14.90
N THR A 131 9.80 18.71 13.62
CA THR A 131 8.45 19.04 13.14
C THR A 131 7.91 17.88 12.35
N GLU A 132 6.58 17.80 12.27
CA GLU A 132 5.93 16.87 11.36
C GLU A 132 6.34 17.18 9.92
N ILE A 133 6.88 16.17 9.24
CA ILE A 133 7.23 16.24 7.84
C ILE A 133 6.01 15.78 7.05
N SER A 134 5.39 16.72 6.33
CA SER A 134 4.21 16.39 5.52
C SER A 134 4.56 15.32 4.47
N PRO A 135 3.61 14.44 4.10
CA PRO A 135 3.82 13.46 3.03
C PRO A 135 4.28 14.08 1.70
N VAL A 136 3.86 15.33 1.43
CA VAL A 136 4.29 16.11 0.26
C VAL A 136 5.77 16.46 0.36
N MET A 137 6.24 16.94 1.52
CA MET A 137 7.67 17.21 1.74
C MET A 137 8.50 15.94 1.59
N GLU A 138 8.05 14.80 2.10
CA GLU A 138 8.77 13.53 1.91
C GLU A 138 8.86 13.11 0.44
N ALA A 139 7.80 13.34 -0.34
CA ALA A 139 7.81 13.08 -1.77
C ALA A 139 8.73 14.04 -2.51
N ALA A 140 8.73 15.31 -2.14
CA ALA A 140 9.65 16.29 -2.69
C ALA A 140 11.11 15.92 -2.39
N GLU A 141 11.46 15.57 -1.15
CA GLU A 141 12.79 15.10 -0.76
C GLU A 141 13.24 13.90 -1.59
N ALA A 142 12.37 12.89 -1.73
CA ALA A 142 12.67 11.67 -2.48
C ALA A 142 12.85 11.91 -3.99
N LEU A 143 12.12 12.87 -4.54
CA LEU A 143 12.27 13.34 -5.92
C LEU A 143 13.38 14.41 -6.07
N GLN A 144 14.00 14.80 -4.96
CA GLN A 144 14.97 15.89 -4.85
C GLN A 144 14.44 17.21 -5.44
N LEU A 145 13.14 17.49 -5.29
CA LEU A 145 12.50 18.75 -5.69
C LEU A 145 12.75 19.79 -4.61
N GLN A 146 13.16 21.00 -4.98
CA GLN A 146 13.36 22.10 -4.04
C GLN A 146 12.04 22.84 -3.76
N ASN A 147 11.17 22.96 -4.77
CA ASN A 147 9.88 23.65 -4.63
C ASN A 147 8.76 22.72 -4.15
N HIS A 148 8.66 22.55 -2.83
CA HIS A 148 7.64 21.71 -2.19
C HIS A 148 6.22 22.29 -2.37
N GLU A 149 6.07 23.61 -2.40
CA GLU A 149 4.79 24.30 -2.59
C GLU A 149 4.19 24.02 -3.97
N ALA A 150 5.04 24.00 -5.02
CA ALA A 150 4.60 23.66 -6.36
C ALA A 150 4.17 22.20 -6.49
N LEU A 151 4.81 21.27 -5.75
CA LEU A 151 4.36 19.89 -5.65
C LEU A 151 3.00 19.79 -4.93
N ASP A 152 2.82 20.51 -3.82
CA ASP A 152 1.55 20.55 -3.09
C ASP A 152 0.41 21.11 -3.97
N ALA A 153 0.67 22.22 -4.66
CA ALA A 153 -0.27 22.83 -5.60
C ALA A 153 -0.62 21.88 -6.75
N TYR A 154 0.37 21.13 -7.26
CA TYR A 154 0.15 20.08 -8.25
C TYR A 154 -0.80 19.00 -7.73
N ILE A 155 -0.51 18.43 -6.55
CA ILE A 155 -1.30 17.36 -5.93
C ILE A 155 -2.75 17.82 -5.68
N LYS A 156 -2.94 19.04 -5.15
CA LYS A 156 -4.26 19.64 -4.94
C LYS A 156 -5.03 19.80 -6.26
N THR A 157 -4.36 20.30 -7.30
CA THR A 157 -4.99 20.47 -8.62
C THR A 157 -5.33 19.12 -9.25
N TYR A 158 -4.45 18.13 -9.11
CA TYR A 158 -4.67 16.78 -9.61
C TYR A 158 -5.90 16.15 -8.97
N LYS A 159 -6.04 16.24 -7.64
CA LYS A 159 -7.21 15.74 -6.92
C LYS A 159 -8.51 16.43 -7.36
N ALA A 160 -8.44 17.71 -7.70
CA ALA A 160 -9.61 18.49 -8.09
C ALA A 160 -10.01 18.32 -9.57
N LYS A 161 -9.04 18.10 -10.48
CA LYS A 161 -9.25 18.17 -11.93
C LYS A 161 -8.86 16.92 -12.71
N GLY A 162 -8.20 15.95 -12.07
CA GLY A 162 -7.70 14.74 -12.70
C GLY A 162 -6.41 14.94 -13.52
N GLU A 163 -5.90 13.83 -14.05
CA GLU A 163 -4.58 13.76 -14.69
C GLU A 163 -4.45 14.62 -15.94
N ASP A 164 -5.41 14.55 -16.86
CA ASP A 164 -5.35 15.24 -18.16
C ASP A 164 -5.21 16.75 -17.98
N ALA A 165 -5.92 17.32 -17.00
CA ALA A 165 -5.88 18.74 -16.68
C ALA A 165 -4.57 19.18 -16.02
N THR A 166 -3.76 18.26 -15.51
CA THR A 166 -2.52 18.56 -14.77
C THR A 166 -1.24 18.17 -15.49
N LEU A 167 -1.29 17.54 -16.67
CA LEU A 167 -0.11 17.17 -17.45
C LEU A 167 0.84 18.37 -17.66
N THR A 168 0.29 19.52 -18.07
CA THR A 168 1.09 20.74 -18.27
C THR A 168 1.71 21.25 -16.96
N LEU A 169 1.01 21.11 -15.82
CA LEU A 169 1.55 21.51 -14.52
C LEU A 169 2.69 20.59 -14.09
N ALA A 170 2.54 19.27 -14.26
CA ALA A 170 3.59 18.30 -13.97
C ALA A 170 4.85 18.58 -14.81
N THR A 171 4.68 18.79 -16.12
CA THR A 171 5.81 19.12 -17.01
C THR A 171 6.50 20.41 -16.58
N LYS A 172 5.73 21.47 -16.27
CA LYS A 172 6.31 22.74 -15.80
C LYS A 172 7.10 22.56 -14.50
N LEU A 173 6.56 21.85 -13.52
CA LEU A 173 7.22 21.56 -12.25
C LEU A 173 8.55 20.80 -12.46
N LEU A 174 8.51 19.72 -13.25
CA LEU A 174 9.71 18.91 -13.51
C LEU A 174 10.77 19.71 -14.29
N LEU A 175 10.36 20.54 -15.25
CA LEU A 175 11.27 21.41 -16.01
C LEU A 175 11.90 22.51 -15.13
N SER A 176 11.11 23.17 -14.27
CA SER A 176 11.65 24.21 -13.37
C SER A 176 12.68 23.65 -12.39
N GLU A 177 12.51 22.38 -11.99
CA GLU A 177 13.40 21.64 -11.08
C GLU A 177 14.49 20.85 -11.82
N ARG A 178 14.62 21.03 -13.15
CA ARG A 178 15.60 20.36 -14.03
C ARG A 178 15.58 18.83 -13.91
N LYS A 179 14.41 18.23 -13.65
CA LYS A 179 14.23 16.78 -13.53
C LYS A 179 13.99 16.15 -14.89
N ARG A 180 14.72 15.06 -15.16
CA ARG A 180 14.56 14.22 -16.36
C ARG A 180 13.67 13.00 -16.07
N MET A 181 12.49 13.26 -15.54
CA MET A 181 11.49 12.23 -15.23
C MET A 181 10.30 12.39 -16.17
N ASN A 182 9.73 11.29 -16.67
CA ASN A 182 8.48 11.35 -17.42
C ASN A 182 7.32 11.63 -16.45
N VAL A 183 6.35 12.44 -16.88
CA VAL A 183 5.12 12.74 -16.13
C VAL A 183 4.40 11.47 -15.69
N THR A 184 4.37 10.42 -16.52
CA THR A 184 3.74 9.14 -16.15
C THR A 184 4.44 8.48 -14.96
N ASP A 185 5.78 8.47 -14.93
CA ASP A 185 6.54 7.87 -13.82
C ASP A 185 6.44 8.73 -12.56
N PHE A 186 6.40 10.05 -12.72
CA PHE A 186 6.14 11.00 -11.63
C PHE A 186 4.77 10.77 -11.00
N ASN A 187 3.71 10.65 -11.80
CA ASN A 187 2.37 10.35 -11.31
C ASN A 187 2.30 8.99 -10.64
N ARG A 188 2.92 7.96 -11.22
CA ARG A 188 3.01 6.64 -10.61
C ARG A 188 3.68 6.69 -9.24
N PHE A 189 4.82 7.38 -9.14
CA PHE A 189 5.50 7.57 -7.87
C PHE A 189 4.59 8.22 -6.81
N LEU A 190 3.83 9.25 -7.18
CA LEU A 190 2.90 9.91 -6.26
C LEU A 190 1.69 9.01 -5.90
N MET A 191 1.20 8.19 -6.84
CA MET A 191 0.15 7.20 -6.59
C MET A 191 0.62 6.10 -5.64
N ASP A 192 1.83 5.59 -5.82
CA ASP A 192 2.42 4.55 -4.96
C ASP A 192 2.58 5.04 -3.51
N ARG A 193 2.70 6.36 -3.31
CA ARG A 193 2.71 7.01 -1.99
C ARG A 193 1.33 7.45 -1.49
N GLY A 194 0.26 7.15 -2.21
CA GLY A 194 -1.10 7.54 -1.85
C GLY A 194 -1.36 9.04 -1.87
N LEU A 195 -0.48 9.83 -2.51
CA LEU A 195 -0.62 11.29 -2.55
C LEU A 195 -1.66 11.73 -3.58
N ILE A 196 -1.83 10.96 -4.64
CA ILE A 196 -2.86 11.14 -5.66
C ILE A 196 -3.51 9.76 -5.95
N THR A 197 -4.73 9.77 -6.47
CA THR A 197 -5.45 8.55 -6.86
C THR A 197 -5.51 8.42 -8.38
N ALA A 198 -5.65 7.20 -8.89
CA ALA A 198 -5.89 7.02 -10.32
C ALA A 198 -7.21 7.71 -10.72
N PRO A 199 -7.28 8.39 -11.88
CA PRO A 199 -8.52 8.98 -12.37
C PRO A 199 -9.63 7.91 -12.45
N GLU A 200 -10.88 8.29 -12.18
CA GLU A 200 -12.02 7.37 -12.29
C GLU A 200 -12.12 6.70 -13.67
N THR A 201 -11.67 7.36 -14.74
CA THR A 201 -11.61 6.79 -16.10
C THR A 201 -10.69 5.57 -16.20
N VAL A 202 -9.61 5.52 -15.40
CA VAL A 202 -8.71 4.35 -15.28
C VAL A 202 -9.30 3.30 -14.34
N GLN A 203 -10.06 3.72 -13.32
CA GLN A 203 -10.77 2.80 -12.42
C GLN A 203 -11.98 2.13 -13.08
N ALA A 204 -12.68 2.83 -13.98
CA ALA A 204 -13.80 2.30 -14.77
C ALA A 204 -13.34 1.38 -15.91
N ALA A 205 -12.11 1.56 -16.40
CA ALA A 205 -11.46 0.64 -17.34
C ALA A 205 -10.88 -0.61 -16.65
N ARG A 206 -10.77 -0.61 -15.32
CA ARG A 206 -10.67 -1.86 -14.55
C ARG A 206 -12.09 -2.39 -14.42
N PRO A 207 -12.47 -3.50 -15.10
CA PRO A 207 -13.78 -4.07 -14.90
C PRO A 207 -13.97 -4.29 -13.40
N ALA A 208 -15.09 -3.79 -12.86
CA ALA A 208 -15.51 -4.12 -11.52
C ALA A 208 -15.56 -5.65 -11.44
N VAL A 209 -14.57 -6.24 -10.77
CA VAL A 209 -14.58 -7.66 -10.44
C VAL A 209 -15.66 -7.81 -9.39
N VAL A 210 -16.90 -7.95 -9.86
CA VAL A 210 -17.95 -8.62 -9.12
C VAL A 210 -17.41 -10.03 -8.89
N ASN A 211 -17.19 -10.37 -7.63
CA ASN A 211 -16.73 -11.69 -7.18
C ASN A 211 -17.82 -12.74 -7.43
N GLU A 212 -18.08 -13.05 -8.70
CA GLU A 212 -18.79 -14.25 -9.10
C GLU A 212 -17.98 -14.90 -10.24
N ASP A 213 -17.31 -16.01 -9.91
CA ASP A 213 -16.73 -16.99 -10.83
C ASP A 213 -15.68 -16.52 -11.85
N ILE A 214 -14.74 -15.65 -11.46
CA ILE A 214 -13.52 -15.49 -12.28
C ILE A 214 -12.61 -16.70 -12.04
N PRO A 215 -12.37 -17.56 -13.05
CA PRO A 215 -11.40 -18.64 -12.92
C PRO A 215 -10.05 -18.03 -12.55
N PRO A 216 -9.30 -18.66 -11.63
CA PRO A 216 -8.03 -18.12 -11.18
C PRO A 216 -7.18 -17.70 -12.38
N PRO A 217 -6.52 -16.53 -12.34
CA PRO A 217 -5.72 -16.06 -13.45
C PRO A 217 -4.79 -17.20 -13.89
N PRO A 218 -4.64 -17.42 -15.21
CA PRO A 218 -3.82 -18.52 -15.70
C PRO A 218 -2.45 -18.42 -15.01
N PRO A 219 -1.89 -19.55 -14.54
CA PRO A 219 -0.63 -19.54 -13.83
C PRO A 219 0.40 -18.85 -14.71
N ARG A 220 0.92 -17.70 -14.25
CA ARG A 220 1.99 -16.98 -14.95
C ARG A 220 3.15 -17.96 -15.13
N LEU A 221 3.68 -18.08 -16.35
CA LEU A 221 4.93 -18.80 -16.58
C LEU A 221 6.02 -18.14 -15.72
N GLU A 222 6.43 -18.83 -14.65
CA GLU A 222 7.59 -18.43 -13.88
C GLU A 222 8.85 -18.68 -14.73
N ILE A 223 9.41 -17.59 -15.24
CA ILE A 223 10.70 -17.63 -15.93
C ILE A 223 11.80 -17.59 -14.89
N GLU A 224 12.42 -18.74 -14.63
CA GLU A 224 13.60 -18.79 -13.77
C GLU A 224 14.77 -18.01 -14.41
N ILE A 225 15.28 -16.99 -13.70
CA ILE A 225 16.45 -16.17 -14.09
C ILE A 225 17.63 -17.05 -14.54
N ARG A 226 17.85 -18.17 -13.85
CA ARG A 226 18.92 -19.13 -14.18
C ARG A 226 18.77 -19.70 -15.60
N ARG A 227 17.54 -19.94 -16.07
CA ARG A 227 17.29 -20.51 -17.41
C ARG A 227 17.47 -19.48 -18.51
N LEU A 228 17.14 -18.22 -18.26
CA LEU A 228 17.46 -17.13 -19.20
C LEU A 228 18.98 -17.02 -19.40
N LYS A 229 19.79 -17.07 -18.33
CA LYS A 229 21.26 -17.06 -18.48
C LYS A 229 21.77 -18.22 -19.34
N LEU A 230 21.17 -19.42 -19.22
CA LEU A 230 21.53 -20.58 -20.05
C LEU A 230 21.17 -20.42 -21.54
N CYS A 231 20.37 -19.41 -21.88
CA CYS A 231 19.99 -19.07 -23.26
C CYS A 231 20.81 -17.91 -23.83
N GLY A 232 21.86 -17.46 -23.13
CA GLY A 232 22.78 -16.43 -23.62
C GLY A 232 22.43 -15.00 -23.20
N PHE A 233 21.51 -14.82 -22.25
CA PHE A 233 21.17 -13.51 -21.70
C PHE A 233 22.14 -13.08 -20.59
N ASP A 234 22.68 -11.86 -20.71
CA ASP A 234 23.56 -11.28 -19.70
C ASP A 234 22.80 -10.35 -18.73
N ASN A 235 21.72 -9.69 -19.20
CA ASN A 235 20.98 -8.67 -18.42
C ASN A 235 19.65 -9.17 -17.83
N VAL A 236 19.67 -10.30 -17.13
CA VAL A 236 18.45 -10.97 -16.63
C VAL A 236 17.87 -10.41 -15.32
N GLY A 237 18.50 -9.41 -14.72
CA GLY A 237 18.16 -8.92 -13.38
C GLY A 237 17.00 -7.93 -13.31
N GLY A 238 16.65 -7.28 -14.43
CA GLY A 238 15.59 -6.28 -14.47
C GLY A 238 14.19 -6.89 -14.56
N VAL A 239 13.25 -6.44 -13.71
CA VAL A 239 11.84 -6.87 -13.77
C VAL A 239 11.23 -6.61 -15.15
N ILE A 240 11.45 -5.40 -15.69
CA ILE A 240 10.98 -5.00 -17.03
C ILE A 240 11.54 -5.93 -18.12
N PHE A 241 12.79 -6.37 -17.98
CA PHE A 241 13.43 -7.27 -18.93
C PHE A 241 12.78 -8.66 -18.93
N GLN A 242 12.51 -9.18 -17.73
CA GLN A 242 11.84 -10.47 -17.54
C GLN A 242 10.41 -10.43 -18.10
N GLU A 243 9.67 -9.35 -17.85
CA GLU A 243 8.34 -9.13 -18.41
C GLU A 243 8.34 -9.11 -19.94
N ARG A 244 9.32 -8.43 -20.56
CA ARG A 244 9.48 -8.45 -22.03
C ARG A 244 9.80 -9.83 -22.57
N CYS A 245 10.66 -10.60 -21.89
CA CYS A 245 10.95 -11.98 -22.27
C CYS A 245 9.70 -12.86 -22.21
N TYR A 246 8.88 -12.68 -21.18
CA TYR A 246 7.60 -13.36 -21.02
C TYR A 246 6.63 -13.02 -22.16
N GLU A 247 6.40 -11.73 -22.40
CA GLU A 247 5.49 -11.25 -23.44
C GLU A 247 5.93 -11.73 -24.83
N MET A 248 7.25 -11.76 -25.08
CA MET A 248 7.82 -12.28 -26.33
C MET A 248 7.50 -13.77 -26.51
N ILE A 249 7.70 -14.59 -25.46
CA ILE A 249 7.39 -16.02 -25.49
C ILE A 249 5.91 -16.23 -25.76
N GLU A 250 5.04 -15.50 -25.06
CA GLU A 250 3.58 -15.60 -25.19
C GLU A 250 3.11 -15.23 -26.61
N CYS A 251 3.56 -14.09 -27.14
CA CYS A 251 3.27 -13.71 -28.52
C CYS A 251 3.73 -14.78 -29.52
N TYR A 252 4.92 -15.36 -29.31
CA TYR A 252 5.42 -16.42 -30.20
C TYR A 252 4.56 -17.68 -30.14
N LEU A 253 4.16 -18.12 -28.94
CA LEU A 253 3.32 -19.30 -28.75
C LEU A 253 1.89 -19.11 -29.29
N ASN A 254 1.38 -17.88 -29.27
CA ASN A 254 0.10 -17.49 -29.86
C ASN A 254 0.17 -17.17 -31.36
N ASN A 255 1.29 -17.49 -32.02
CA ASN A 255 1.53 -17.28 -33.45
C ASN A 255 1.51 -15.78 -33.88
N GLU A 256 1.68 -14.86 -32.94
CA GLU A 256 1.80 -13.41 -33.17
C GLU A 256 3.25 -13.01 -33.53
N LYS A 257 3.78 -13.59 -34.61
CA LYS A 257 5.22 -13.52 -34.97
C LYS A 257 5.77 -12.10 -35.08
N THR A 258 4.98 -11.15 -35.58
CA THR A 258 5.40 -9.75 -35.73
C THR A 258 5.62 -9.08 -34.37
N LYS A 259 4.73 -9.30 -33.40
CA LYS A 259 4.88 -8.74 -32.05
C LYS A 259 6.06 -9.36 -31.32
N ALA A 260 6.20 -10.69 -31.40
CA ALA A 260 7.34 -11.40 -30.83
C ALA A 260 8.68 -10.87 -31.38
N ARG A 261 8.75 -10.61 -32.70
CA ARG A 261 9.94 -10.01 -33.33
C ARG A 261 10.22 -8.60 -32.81
N THR A 262 9.20 -7.75 -32.71
CA THR A 262 9.36 -6.39 -32.16
C THR A 262 9.88 -6.41 -30.71
N LEU A 263 9.37 -7.34 -29.89
CA LEU A 263 9.83 -7.51 -28.51
C LEU A 263 11.27 -8.03 -28.47
N TYR A 264 11.61 -8.98 -29.34
CA TYR A 264 12.98 -9.49 -29.47
C TYR A 264 13.99 -8.39 -29.82
N GLU A 265 13.66 -7.52 -30.77
CA GLU A 265 14.51 -6.39 -31.14
C GLU A 265 14.67 -5.36 -30.01
N LYS A 266 13.66 -5.18 -29.15
CA LYS A 266 13.77 -4.36 -27.94
C LYS A 266 14.70 -5.01 -26.91
N ILE A 267 14.53 -6.31 -26.69
CA ILE A 267 15.38 -7.09 -25.77
C ILE A 267 16.85 -7.03 -26.21
N LEU A 268 17.14 -7.17 -27.51
CA LEU A 268 18.50 -7.04 -28.04
C LEU A 268 19.11 -5.65 -27.83
N LYS A 269 18.30 -4.58 -27.74
CA LYS A 269 18.80 -3.24 -27.43
C LYS A 269 19.17 -3.06 -25.95
N ASP A 270 18.55 -3.84 -25.07
CA ASP A 270 18.81 -3.83 -23.63
C ASP A 270 19.97 -4.76 -23.22
N GLU A 271 20.41 -5.64 -24.13
CA GLU A 271 21.55 -6.54 -23.94
C GLU A 271 22.88 -5.86 -24.31
N PRO A 272 24.00 -6.21 -23.64
CA PRO A 272 25.32 -5.76 -24.04
C PRO A 272 25.65 -6.21 -25.47
N LYS A 273 26.29 -5.34 -26.27
CA LYS A 273 26.70 -5.67 -27.66
C LYS A 273 27.58 -6.92 -27.81
N GLN A 274 28.20 -7.37 -26.72
CA GLN A 274 29.06 -8.54 -26.65
C GLN A 274 28.28 -9.83 -26.31
N SER A 275 26.99 -9.71 -26.00
CA SER A 275 26.10 -10.81 -25.67
C SER A 275 25.98 -11.74 -26.87
N ARG A 276 26.00 -13.05 -26.60
CA ARG A 276 25.82 -14.10 -27.63
C ARG A 276 24.45 -14.02 -28.30
N LEU A 277 23.50 -13.33 -27.68
CA LEU A 277 22.15 -13.17 -28.21
C LEU A 277 22.11 -12.42 -29.55
N HIS A 278 23.10 -11.54 -29.82
CA HIS A 278 23.15 -10.78 -31.08
C HIS A 278 23.37 -11.64 -32.32
N ASP A 279 23.95 -12.83 -32.16
CA ASP A 279 24.21 -13.78 -33.26
C ASP A 279 23.12 -14.85 -33.40
N VAL A 280 22.07 -14.79 -32.57
CA VAL A 280 20.99 -15.78 -32.51
C VAL A 280 19.73 -15.18 -33.13
N SER A 281 19.06 -15.91 -34.01
CA SER A 281 17.74 -15.49 -34.52
C SER A 281 16.64 -15.75 -33.49
N LEU A 282 15.50 -15.03 -33.59
CA LEU A 282 14.34 -15.29 -32.73
C LEU A 282 13.91 -16.76 -32.77
N VAL A 283 13.96 -17.40 -33.94
CA VAL A 283 13.55 -18.81 -34.09
C VAL A 283 14.49 -19.74 -33.35
N GLU A 284 15.81 -19.52 -33.45
CA GLU A 284 16.82 -20.28 -32.72
C GLU A 284 16.70 -20.05 -31.21
N LEU A 285 16.48 -18.80 -30.78
CA LEU A 285 16.25 -18.49 -29.39
C LEU A 285 15.04 -19.23 -28.82
N MET A 286 13.91 -19.24 -29.54
CA MET A 286 12.71 -19.95 -29.10
C MET A 286 12.92 -21.47 -29.05
N LYS A 287 13.77 -22.02 -29.92
CA LYS A 287 14.21 -23.42 -29.86
C LYS A 287 15.06 -23.66 -28.61
N THR A 288 16.02 -22.80 -28.32
CA THR A 288 16.84 -22.88 -27.10
C THR A 288 15.99 -22.75 -25.84
N PHE A 289 15.00 -21.86 -25.82
CA PHE A 289 14.03 -21.74 -24.72
C PHE A 289 13.29 -23.04 -24.44
N LYS A 290 12.86 -23.73 -25.50
CA LYS A 290 12.23 -25.05 -25.38
C LYS A 290 13.21 -26.08 -24.81
N GLU A 291 14.42 -26.17 -25.35
CA GLU A 291 15.46 -27.11 -24.91
C GLU A 291 15.88 -26.90 -23.45
N LYS A 292 16.03 -25.64 -23.02
CA LYS A 292 16.38 -25.26 -21.65
C LYS A 292 15.17 -25.19 -20.71
N LYS A 293 13.98 -25.56 -21.20
CA LYS A 293 12.72 -25.56 -20.45
C LYS A 293 12.40 -24.18 -19.83
N VAL A 294 12.74 -23.08 -20.51
CA VAL A 294 12.42 -21.71 -20.04
C VAL A 294 10.91 -21.53 -19.88
N TYR A 295 10.14 -22.11 -20.80
CA TYR A 295 8.71 -22.36 -20.65
C TYR A 295 8.46 -23.87 -20.76
N ARG A 296 7.43 -24.39 -20.06
CA ARG A 296 6.95 -25.76 -20.29
C ARG A 296 6.02 -25.73 -21.50
N ASP A 297 6.01 -26.81 -22.29
CA ASP A 297 5.06 -26.98 -23.39
C ASP A 297 3.63 -26.76 -22.87
N LEU A 298 3.08 -25.57 -23.16
CA LEU A 298 1.66 -25.24 -22.91
C LEU A 298 0.73 -26.13 -23.74
N ALA A 299 1.27 -26.89 -24.69
CA ALA A 299 0.55 -27.85 -25.52
C ALA A 299 -0.08 -29.02 -24.75
N ASN A 300 0.38 -29.34 -23.52
CA ASN A 300 -0.21 -30.42 -22.71
C ASN A 300 -1.35 -29.95 -21.78
N LYS A 301 -1.86 -28.73 -21.93
CA LYS A 301 -2.97 -28.17 -21.14
C LYS A 301 -4.16 -27.68 -21.99
N ARG A 302 -4.28 -28.12 -23.25
CA ARG A 302 -5.50 -27.93 -24.05
C ARG A 302 -6.31 -29.21 -24.12
#